data_AF-A0A8H7Q9L8-F1
#
_entry.id   AF-A0A8H7Q9L8-F1
#
_cell.length_a   1.000
_cell.length_b   1.000
_cell.length_c   1.000
_cell.angle_alpha   90.00
_cell.angle_beta   90.00
_cell.angle_gamma   90.00
#
_symmetry.space_group_name_H-M   'P 1'
#
loop_
_entity.id
_entity.type
_entity.pdbx_description
1 polymer ?
#
loop_
_entity_poly.entity_id
_entity_poly.type
_entity_poly.pdbx_seq_one_letter_code
_entity_poly.pdbx_strand_id
1 'polypeptide(L)'
;MLFKSIATAAAVLGLVASSLAAPAVVPTPFSGIHNKKGVAGLRPANVTTTPTGRASVQITYHGGPIMTGTIKEFIVAKTLLFPPVYPIFYGTWTAAQKTIVNTFIGGVSSTTWWNIEKTYHDNSGNSVTGPVTLGTAYADNYSQGKSLSDNSIETIVSHAISAGGLPVDANGIYAVLTAGDVTETSGFCSQYCGWHTDGTISGKDLKYLFAGLATACPSGCIAPNNQKTSPNGDVAVDGMISVLAHEIVEAASDPDLNAWYDASGQENADKCAWTFGTTKTASNGAAYNVVVGGKDYLIQQNWNAATQACALSA
;
A
#
# COMPACT_ATOMS: atom_id res chain seq x y z
N MET A 1 35.74 32.89 -71.15
CA MET A 1 35.32 33.85 -70.11
C MET A 1 33.82 33.99 -70.16
N LEU A 2 33.09 33.23 -69.33
CA LEU A 2 31.65 33.44 -69.13
C LEU A 2 31.28 32.78 -67.80
N PHE A 3 31.00 33.57 -66.77
CA PHE A 3 30.24 33.11 -65.62
C PHE A 3 29.26 34.21 -65.22
N LYS A 4 27.97 33.86 -65.30
CA LYS A 4 26.82 34.63 -64.84
C LYS A 4 26.78 34.57 -63.31
N SER A 5 26.71 35.72 -62.65
CA SER A 5 26.40 35.82 -61.21
C SER A 5 24.91 35.62 -60.98
N ILE A 6 24.55 34.66 -60.13
CA ILE A 6 23.20 34.45 -59.60
C ILE A 6 23.22 34.79 -58.11
N ALA A 7 22.30 35.67 -57.71
CA ALA A 7 22.06 36.07 -56.34
C ALA A 7 21.42 34.93 -55.54
N THR A 8 21.84 34.75 -54.29
CA THR A 8 21.15 33.90 -53.31
C THR A 8 20.69 34.74 -52.12
N ALA A 9 19.37 34.81 -51.97
CA ALA A 9 18.68 35.36 -50.81
C ALA A 9 18.76 34.37 -49.63
N ALA A 10 19.01 34.88 -48.43
CA ALA A 10 19.03 34.10 -47.20
C ALA A 10 17.60 33.83 -46.71
N ALA A 11 17.26 32.55 -46.50
CA ALA A 11 16.06 32.14 -45.79
C ALA A 11 16.45 31.64 -44.39
N VAL A 12 15.93 32.29 -43.36
CA VAL A 12 16.07 31.88 -41.96
C VAL A 12 15.02 30.79 -41.69
N LEU A 13 15.47 29.55 -41.48
CA LEU A 13 14.61 28.46 -41.02
C LEU A 13 14.57 28.46 -39.48
N GLY A 14 13.43 28.84 -38.91
CA GLY A 14 13.15 28.60 -37.49
C GLY A 14 12.84 27.12 -37.26
N LEU A 15 13.65 26.44 -36.43
CA LEU A 15 13.31 25.10 -35.95
C LEU A 15 12.20 25.21 -34.89
N VAL A 16 11.02 24.68 -35.20
CA VAL A 16 9.98 24.40 -34.21
C VAL A 16 10.27 23.03 -33.64
N ALA A 17 10.77 22.97 -32.41
CA ALA A 17 10.91 21.72 -31.66
C ALA A 17 9.50 21.25 -31.23
N SER A 18 8.97 20.24 -31.91
CA SER A 18 7.78 19.52 -31.46
C SER A 18 8.18 18.55 -30.35
N SER A 19 7.84 18.87 -29.11
CA SER A 19 7.94 17.91 -28.01
C SER A 19 6.83 16.87 -28.18
N LEU A 20 7.19 15.71 -28.72
CA LEU A 20 6.36 14.51 -28.62
C LEU A 20 6.28 14.14 -27.14
N ALA A 21 5.16 14.46 -26.51
CA ALA A 21 4.82 13.94 -25.19
C ALA A 21 4.76 12.41 -25.31
N ALA A 22 5.56 11.72 -24.49
CA ALA A 22 5.44 10.27 -24.35
C ALA A 22 4.00 9.94 -23.89
N PRO A 23 3.35 8.93 -24.48
CA PRO A 23 2.00 8.57 -24.08
C PRO A 23 1.98 8.22 -22.60
N ALA A 24 0.98 8.74 -21.88
CA ALA A 24 0.71 8.36 -20.51
C ALA A 24 0.47 6.84 -20.48
N VAL A 25 1.32 6.12 -19.75
CA VAL A 25 1.09 4.70 -19.45
C VAL A 25 -0.11 4.65 -18.51
N VAL A 26 -1.28 4.32 -19.06
CA VAL A 26 -2.44 3.93 -18.27
C VAL A 26 -2.09 2.55 -17.69
N PRO A 27 -2.07 2.37 -16.35
CA PRO A 27 -1.89 1.05 -15.78
C PRO A 27 -3.00 0.15 -16.28
N THR A 28 -2.64 -0.92 -16.99
CA THR A 28 -3.59 -1.99 -17.31
C THR A 28 -3.92 -2.76 -16.03
N PRO A 29 -5.16 -3.26 -15.87
CA PRO A 29 -5.49 -4.14 -14.75
C PRO A 29 -4.52 -5.34 -14.72
N PHE A 30 -3.95 -5.61 -13.55
CA PHE A 30 -2.99 -6.67 -13.32
C PHE A 30 -3.55 -8.02 -13.81
N SER A 31 -2.91 -8.66 -14.81
CA SER A 31 -3.25 -10.02 -15.23
C SER A 31 -2.31 -11.02 -14.55
N GLY A 32 -2.86 -11.93 -13.74
CA GLY A 32 -2.11 -13.05 -13.13
C GLY A 32 -2.84 -13.72 -11.96
N ILE A 33 -3.59 -12.93 -11.18
CA ILE A 33 -4.61 -13.38 -10.23
C ILE A 33 -5.87 -12.58 -10.57
N HIS A 34 -7.00 -13.24 -10.77
CA HIS A 34 -8.28 -12.54 -10.87
C HIS A 34 -8.55 -11.91 -9.49
N ASN A 35 -8.55 -10.57 -9.44
CA ASN A 35 -8.81 -9.73 -8.27
C ASN A 35 -7.62 -9.53 -7.32
N LYS A 36 -6.62 -8.71 -7.69
CA LYS A 36 -5.76 -8.05 -6.71
C LYS A 36 -5.75 -6.55 -6.98
N LYS A 37 -5.80 -5.75 -5.92
CA LYS A 37 -5.59 -4.30 -5.97
C LYS A 37 -4.45 -3.96 -5.03
N GLY A 38 -3.75 -2.87 -5.32
CA GLY A 38 -2.54 -2.53 -4.59
C GLY A 38 -1.87 -1.32 -5.16
N VAL A 39 -0.90 -0.77 -4.44
CA VAL A 39 -0.24 0.50 -4.77
C VAL A 39 0.16 0.53 -6.25
N ALA A 40 -0.63 1.25 -7.05
CA ALA A 40 -0.44 1.30 -8.49
C ALA A 40 0.86 2.07 -8.82
N GLY A 41 1.87 1.34 -9.32
CA GLY A 41 3.06 1.90 -9.96
C GLY A 41 4.22 2.20 -9.00
N LEU A 42 5.43 1.90 -9.48
CA LEU A 42 6.64 2.52 -8.96
C LEU A 42 6.47 4.03 -8.93
N ARG A 43 6.99 4.68 -7.88
CA ARG A 43 6.94 6.14 -7.78
C ARG A 43 7.47 6.76 -9.09
N PRO A 44 6.73 7.64 -9.77
CA PRO A 44 7.21 8.25 -11.00
C PRO A 44 8.51 9.02 -10.73
N ALA A 45 9.52 8.84 -11.58
CA ALA A 45 10.89 9.32 -11.34
C ALA A 45 11.03 10.85 -11.19
N ASN A 46 10.00 11.64 -11.50
CA ASN A 46 10.06 13.11 -11.54
C ASN A 46 8.75 13.80 -11.10
N VAL A 47 8.25 13.55 -9.89
CA VAL A 47 7.15 14.35 -9.32
C VAL A 47 7.68 15.17 -8.14
N THR A 48 8.16 16.38 -8.44
CA THR A 48 8.46 17.46 -7.49
C THR A 48 7.28 18.41 -7.29
N THR A 49 6.14 18.14 -7.93
CA THR A 49 4.92 18.95 -7.82
C THR A 49 3.90 18.21 -6.97
N THR A 50 3.42 18.85 -5.91
CA THR A 50 2.13 18.53 -5.26
C THR A 50 1.12 18.20 -6.36
N PRO A 51 0.46 17.02 -6.37
CA PRO A 51 -0.60 16.76 -7.33
C PRO A 51 -1.72 17.76 -7.07
N THR A 52 -1.74 18.85 -7.83
CA THR A 52 -2.92 19.71 -7.94
C THR A 52 -3.95 18.88 -8.68
N GLY A 53 -4.88 18.29 -7.92
CA GLY A 53 -6.13 17.68 -8.37
C GLY A 53 -6.08 17.05 -9.75
N ARG A 54 -5.74 15.75 -9.84
CA ARG A 54 -6.48 14.93 -10.81
C ARG A 54 -7.95 15.16 -10.48
N ALA A 55 -8.74 15.65 -11.43
CA ALA A 55 -10.18 15.85 -11.26
C ALA A 55 -10.72 14.59 -10.56
N SER A 56 -11.07 14.74 -9.28
CA SER A 56 -11.17 13.57 -8.41
C SER A 56 -12.47 12.86 -8.73
N VAL A 57 -12.35 11.81 -9.55
CA VAL A 57 -13.41 10.81 -9.63
C VAL A 57 -13.61 10.32 -8.20
N GLN A 58 -14.83 10.51 -7.72
CA GLN A 58 -15.20 10.19 -6.34
C GLN A 58 -15.15 8.68 -6.16
N ILE A 59 -14.69 8.24 -4.99
CA ILE A 59 -14.87 6.86 -4.57
C ILE A 59 -16.31 6.72 -4.08
N THR A 60 -16.99 5.67 -4.53
CA THR A 60 -18.35 5.31 -4.13
C THR A 60 -18.40 3.88 -3.61
N TYR A 61 -19.44 3.56 -2.84
CA TYR A 61 -19.72 2.20 -2.38
C TYR A 61 -20.44 1.37 -3.46
N HIS A 62 -20.03 0.12 -3.65
CA HIS A 62 -20.50 -0.81 -4.69
C HIS A 62 -21.21 -2.05 -4.13
N GLY A 63 -21.40 -2.12 -2.81
CA GLY A 63 -22.22 -3.15 -2.17
C GLY A 63 -21.45 -4.31 -1.53
N GLY A 64 -20.14 -4.39 -1.74
CA GLY A 64 -19.23 -5.34 -1.10
C GLY A 64 -19.09 -5.20 0.42
N PRO A 65 -18.58 -6.22 1.13
CA PRO A 65 -18.36 -6.10 2.56
C PRO A 65 -17.26 -5.09 2.89
N ILE A 66 -17.26 -4.60 4.12
CA ILE A 66 -16.17 -3.81 4.70
C ILE A 66 -15.75 -4.44 6.03
N MET A 67 -14.54 -4.20 6.50
CA MET A 67 -14.08 -4.74 7.77
C MET A 67 -14.63 -3.94 8.96
N THR A 68 -15.64 -4.47 9.64
CA THR A 68 -16.24 -3.86 10.83
C THR A 68 -15.86 -4.64 12.10
N GLY A 69 -15.59 -3.92 13.18
CA GLY A 69 -15.22 -4.48 14.50
C GLY A 69 -16.40 -4.68 15.44
N THR A 70 -17.65 -4.59 14.96
CA THR A 70 -18.83 -4.83 15.81
C THR A 70 -19.44 -6.17 15.46
N ILE A 71 -19.01 -7.22 16.14
CA ILE A 71 -19.74 -8.49 16.15
C ILE A 71 -20.91 -8.33 17.12
N LYS A 72 -22.13 -8.14 16.60
CA LYS A 72 -23.37 -8.32 17.37
C LYS A 72 -23.66 -9.82 17.54
N GLU A 73 -22.73 -10.58 18.11
CA GLU A 73 -23.08 -11.91 18.62
C GLU A 73 -23.57 -11.76 20.06
N PHE A 74 -24.90 -11.72 20.17
CA PHE A 74 -25.60 -12.07 21.38
C PHE A 74 -25.17 -13.50 21.74
N ILE A 75 -24.69 -13.69 22.98
CA ILE A 75 -24.31 -14.96 23.63
C ILE A 75 -22.77 -15.12 23.78
N VAL A 76 -22.36 -14.92 25.04
CA VAL A 76 -21.02 -14.99 25.65
C VAL A 76 -20.12 -13.79 25.40
N ALA A 77 -19.90 -13.03 26.47
CA ALA A 77 -19.06 -11.83 26.55
C ALA A 77 -17.58 -12.09 26.19
N LYS A 78 -17.30 -12.22 24.89
CA LYS A 78 -15.99 -11.93 24.33
C LYS A 78 -16.18 -10.66 23.53
N THR A 79 -15.71 -9.53 24.07
CA THR A 79 -15.56 -8.29 23.30
C THR A 79 -14.63 -8.63 22.13
N LEU A 80 -15.19 -8.94 20.96
CA LEU A 80 -14.41 -9.25 19.79
C LEU A 80 -13.79 -7.94 19.33
N LEU A 81 -12.53 -7.76 19.72
CA LEU A 81 -11.63 -6.74 19.22
C LEU A 81 -11.60 -6.85 17.69
N PHE A 82 -11.54 -5.70 17.02
CA PHE A 82 -11.48 -5.56 15.57
C PHE A 82 -10.37 -6.44 14.93
N PRO A 83 -10.49 -6.78 13.62
CA PRO A 83 -9.53 -7.50 12.79
C PRO A 83 -8.08 -7.48 13.30
N PRO A 84 -7.53 -8.62 13.73
CA PRO A 84 -6.10 -8.76 13.90
C PRO A 84 -5.42 -8.73 12.54
N VAL A 85 -4.35 -7.93 12.42
CA VAL A 85 -3.38 -8.10 11.34
C VAL A 85 -2.34 -9.11 11.82
N TYR A 86 -2.22 -10.24 11.13
CA TYR A 86 -1.26 -11.30 11.40
C TYR A 86 -0.01 -11.12 10.52
N PRO A 87 1.09 -10.56 11.04
CA PRO A 87 2.31 -10.45 10.26
C PRO A 87 2.97 -11.81 10.08
N ILE A 88 3.21 -12.19 8.84
CA ILE A 88 4.03 -13.33 8.41
C ILE A 88 5.36 -12.77 7.93
N PHE A 89 6.37 -12.84 8.80
CA PHE A 89 7.74 -12.44 8.48
C PHE A 89 8.41 -13.53 7.64
N TYR A 90 8.38 -13.36 6.33
CA TYR A 90 8.91 -14.32 5.36
C TYR A 90 10.39 -14.01 5.07
N GLY A 91 11.27 -14.96 5.41
CA GLY A 91 12.71 -14.85 5.25
C GLY A 91 13.44 -14.36 6.51
N THR A 92 14.62 -13.75 6.34
CA THR A 92 15.48 -13.38 7.47
C THR A 92 15.15 -11.98 7.99
N TRP A 93 14.57 -11.94 9.18
CA TRP A 93 14.16 -10.71 9.87
C TRP A 93 14.83 -10.58 11.22
N THR A 94 15.43 -9.42 11.49
CA THR A 94 15.98 -9.12 12.82
C THR A 94 14.87 -8.77 13.82
N ALA A 95 15.15 -8.91 15.12
CA ALA A 95 14.21 -8.49 16.17
C ALA A 95 13.87 -6.99 16.10
N ALA A 96 14.85 -6.15 15.75
CA ALA A 96 14.65 -4.71 15.59
C ALA A 96 13.66 -4.39 14.46
N GLN A 97 13.83 -5.04 13.31
CA GLN A 97 12.92 -4.88 12.16
C GLN A 97 11.49 -5.31 12.50
N LYS A 98 11.33 -6.50 13.12
CA LYS A 98 10.02 -6.98 13.60
C LYS A 98 9.38 -6.02 14.60
N THR A 99 10.19 -5.39 15.46
CA THR A 99 9.70 -4.42 16.44
C THR A 99 9.12 -3.18 15.78
N ILE A 100 9.75 -2.65 14.72
CA ILE A 100 9.21 -1.50 13.97
C ILE A 100 7.85 -1.85 13.38
N VAL A 101 7.76 -3.00 12.69
CA VAL A 101 6.51 -3.48 12.07
C VAL A 101 5.40 -3.72 13.10
N ASN A 102 5.68 -4.49 14.13
CA ASN A 102 4.70 -4.84 15.15
C ASN A 102 4.21 -3.61 15.92
N THR A 103 5.09 -2.63 16.17
CA THR A 103 4.71 -1.36 16.81
C THR A 103 3.73 -0.58 15.95
N PHE A 104 3.97 -0.49 14.64
CA PHE A 104 3.07 0.18 13.71
C PHE A 104 1.71 -0.52 13.67
N ILE A 105 1.67 -1.82 13.38
CA ILE A 105 0.43 -2.61 13.28
C ILE A 105 -0.39 -2.49 14.57
N GLY A 106 0.25 -2.68 15.74
CA GLY A 106 -0.45 -2.68 17.02
C GLY A 106 -1.00 -1.32 17.47
N GLY A 107 -0.67 -0.23 16.78
CA GLY A 107 -1.06 1.12 17.18
C GLY A 107 -1.62 2.02 16.08
N VAL A 108 -1.53 1.65 14.80
CA VAL A 108 -1.92 2.52 13.67
C VAL A 108 -3.37 2.99 13.80
N SER A 109 -4.25 2.13 14.29
CA SER A 109 -5.67 2.46 14.42
C SER A 109 -6.03 3.42 15.55
N SER A 110 -5.06 3.77 16.39
CA SER A 110 -5.20 4.84 17.40
C SER A 110 -4.88 6.23 16.87
N THR A 111 -4.37 6.32 15.63
CA THR A 111 -3.98 7.59 15.01
C THR A 111 -5.17 8.36 14.45
N THR A 112 -5.01 9.68 14.31
CA THR A 112 -5.99 10.50 13.58
C THR A 112 -6.08 10.13 12.10
N TRP A 113 -5.00 9.60 11.52
CA TRP A 113 -4.95 9.10 10.15
C TRP A 113 -5.92 7.94 9.94
N TRP A 114 -5.96 6.97 10.87
CA TRP A 114 -6.92 5.86 10.81
C TRP A 114 -8.38 6.32 10.95
N ASN A 115 -8.67 7.47 11.57
CA ASN A 115 -10.05 7.94 11.66
C ASN A 115 -10.68 8.19 10.27
N ILE A 116 -9.87 8.36 9.23
CA ILE A 116 -10.33 8.44 7.84
C ILE A 116 -11.11 7.18 7.44
N GLU A 117 -10.68 6.00 7.90
CA GLU A 117 -11.36 4.73 7.61
C GLU A 117 -12.82 4.74 8.08
N LYS A 118 -13.11 5.44 9.18
CA LYS A 118 -14.48 5.55 9.71
C LYS A 118 -15.46 6.27 8.76
N THR A 119 -14.95 6.95 7.73
CA THR A 119 -15.76 7.58 6.69
C THR A 119 -16.29 6.58 5.64
N TYR A 120 -15.72 5.38 5.58
CA TYR A 120 -16.13 4.29 4.70
C TYR A 120 -17.20 3.45 5.41
N HIS A 121 -18.37 3.29 4.80
CA HIS A 121 -19.51 2.60 5.38
C HIS A 121 -20.26 1.70 4.38
N ASP A 122 -21.00 0.73 4.91
CA ASP A 122 -21.92 -0.09 4.13
C ASP A 122 -23.31 0.56 4.03
N ASN A 123 -24.20 -0.04 3.25
CA ASN A 123 -25.59 0.43 3.11
C ASN A 123 -26.41 0.31 4.40
N SER A 124 -25.94 -0.43 5.40
CA SER A 124 -26.56 -0.56 6.72
C SER A 124 -26.08 0.52 7.70
N GLY A 125 -25.16 1.39 7.26
CA GLY A 125 -24.55 2.44 8.08
C GLY A 125 -23.48 1.94 9.04
N ASN A 126 -23.02 0.70 8.90
CA ASN A 126 -21.83 0.26 9.62
C ASN A 126 -20.61 0.86 8.91
N SER A 127 -19.71 1.48 9.66
CA SER A 127 -18.44 1.96 9.12
C SER A 127 -17.34 0.93 9.32
N VAL A 128 -16.27 1.04 8.52
CA VAL A 128 -14.97 0.48 8.91
C VAL A 128 -14.67 1.01 10.30
N THR A 129 -14.41 0.11 11.24
CA THR A 129 -14.08 0.54 12.60
C THR A 129 -12.59 0.37 12.88
N GLY A 130 -12.21 0.51 14.13
CA GLY A 130 -10.93 0.09 14.65
C GLY A 130 -11.17 -0.54 16.03
N PRO A 131 -10.12 -1.01 16.70
CA PRO A 131 -8.72 -0.90 16.31
C PRO A 131 -8.17 -2.13 15.57
N VAL A 132 -7.38 -1.92 14.50
CA VAL A 132 -6.41 -2.94 14.03
C VAL A 132 -5.63 -3.41 15.24
N THR A 133 -5.74 -4.70 15.56
CA THR A 133 -4.95 -5.30 16.63
C THR A 133 -3.77 -6.04 16.02
N LEU A 134 -2.66 -6.09 16.74
CA LEU A 134 -1.56 -6.96 16.36
C LEU A 134 -1.97 -8.41 16.67
N GLY A 135 -2.17 -9.20 15.62
CA GLY A 135 -2.33 -10.64 15.71
C GLY A 135 -1.01 -11.34 16.06
N THR A 136 -1.08 -12.64 16.34
CA THR A 136 0.13 -13.46 16.50
C THR A 136 1.01 -13.34 15.26
N ALA A 137 2.29 -13.06 15.46
CA ALA A 137 3.26 -13.03 14.38
C ALA A 137 3.75 -14.45 14.05
N TYR A 138 3.91 -14.75 12.76
CA TYR A 138 4.52 -15.98 12.29
C TYR A 138 5.86 -15.70 11.62
N ALA A 139 6.85 -16.56 11.86
CA ALA A 139 8.14 -16.50 11.18
C ALA A 139 8.20 -17.65 10.18
N ASP A 140 8.23 -17.32 8.90
CA ASP A 140 8.35 -18.29 7.82
C ASP A 140 9.79 -18.29 7.29
N ASN A 141 10.49 -19.41 7.47
CA ASN A 141 11.89 -19.56 7.05
C ASN A 141 11.98 -20.09 5.61
N TYR A 142 11.47 -19.31 4.66
CA TYR A 142 11.53 -19.58 3.22
C TYR A 142 10.77 -20.83 2.77
N SER A 143 9.55 -21.05 3.26
CA SER A 143 8.71 -22.22 2.92
C SER A 143 8.42 -22.37 1.43
N GLN A 144 8.48 -21.29 0.66
CA GLN A 144 8.31 -21.22 -0.80
C GLN A 144 9.61 -20.84 -1.54
N GLY A 145 10.77 -20.91 -0.87
CA GLY A 145 12.04 -20.48 -1.43
C GLY A 145 12.22 -18.94 -1.48
N LYS A 146 13.24 -18.47 -2.22
CA LYS A 146 13.56 -17.02 -2.31
C LYS A 146 12.98 -16.33 -3.54
N SER A 147 12.38 -17.08 -4.46
CA SER A 147 11.73 -16.54 -5.65
C SER A 147 10.24 -16.85 -5.54
N LEU A 148 9.44 -15.83 -5.34
CA LEU A 148 8.00 -15.95 -5.11
C LEU A 148 7.23 -15.50 -6.34
N SER A 149 6.12 -16.17 -6.60
CA SER A 149 5.03 -15.66 -7.44
C SER A 149 3.93 -15.09 -6.55
N ASP A 150 2.93 -14.42 -7.13
CA ASP A 150 1.76 -14.01 -6.35
C ASP A 150 1.05 -15.21 -5.70
N ASN A 151 0.92 -16.34 -6.40
CA ASN A 151 0.37 -17.58 -5.84
C ASN A 151 1.19 -18.13 -4.67
N SER A 152 2.49 -17.83 -4.61
CA SER A 152 3.32 -18.21 -3.47
C SER A 152 2.88 -17.46 -2.21
N ILE A 153 2.35 -16.24 -2.32
CA ILE A 153 1.87 -15.46 -1.18
C ILE A 153 0.65 -16.13 -0.53
N GLU A 154 -0.35 -16.55 -1.31
CA GLU A 154 -1.48 -17.33 -0.81
C GLU A 154 -1.01 -18.64 -0.14
N THR A 155 -0.04 -19.31 -0.78
CA THR A 155 0.55 -20.55 -0.25
C THR A 155 1.26 -20.32 1.08
N ILE A 156 1.93 -19.17 1.28
CA ILE A 156 2.56 -18.79 2.55
C ILE A 156 1.52 -18.60 3.66
N VAL A 157 0.38 -17.96 3.36
CA VAL A 157 -0.72 -17.82 4.32
C VAL A 157 -1.27 -19.20 4.71
N SER A 158 -1.54 -20.04 3.71
CA SER A 158 -1.99 -21.43 3.92
C SER A 158 -0.99 -22.27 4.72
N HIS A 159 0.31 -22.11 4.46
CA HIS A 159 1.39 -22.77 5.19
C HIS A 159 1.43 -22.33 6.66
N ALA A 160 1.37 -21.01 6.93
CA ALA A 160 1.40 -20.49 8.29
C ALA A 160 0.24 -21.02 9.15
N ILE A 161 -0.95 -21.19 8.55
CA ILE A 161 -2.13 -21.75 9.19
C ILE A 161 -1.96 -23.27 9.40
N SER A 162 -1.62 -24.02 8.36
CA SER A 162 -1.51 -25.49 8.43
C SER A 162 -0.36 -25.96 9.32
N ALA A 163 0.69 -25.17 9.46
CA ALA A 163 1.78 -25.38 10.43
C ALA A 163 1.36 -25.08 11.89
N GLY A 164 0.11 -24.64 12.13
CA GLY A 164 -0.40 -24.27 13.45
C GLY A 164 0.16 -22.94 13.99
N GLY A 165 0.79 -22.14 13.14
CA GLY A 165 1.41 -20.87 13.52
C GLY A 165 0.41 -19.72 13.60
N LEU A 166 -0.64 -19.75 12.79
CA LEU A 166 -1.72 -18.77 12.74
C LEU A 166 -3.10 -19.44 12.78
N PRO A 167 -4.13 -18.77 13.33
CA PRO A 167 -5.50 -19.27 13.27
C PRO A 167 -6.09 -19.15 11.86
N VAL A 168 -7.22 -19.83 11.62
CA VAL A 168 -8.13 -19.50 10.50
C VAL A 168 -9.10 -18.41 11.01
N ASP A 169 -8.93 -17.19 10.53
CA ASP A 169 -9.70 -16.01 10.96
C ASP A 169 -10.16 -15.20 9.74
N ALA A 170 -11.44 -15.35 9.38
CA ALA A 170 -12.05 -14.64 8.25
C ALA A 170 -12.23 -13.14 8.50
N ASN A 171 -12.02 -12.68 9.74
CA ASN A 171 -12.05 -11.27 10.10
C ASN A 171 -10.65 -10.66 10.19
N GLY A 172 -9.58 -11.45 10.05
CA GLY A 172 -8.20 -10.96 10.11
C GLY A 172 -7.65 -10.59 8.74
N ILE A 173 -6.51 -9.88 8.75
CA ILE A 173 -5.69 -9.63 7.57
C ILE A 173 -4.35 -10.36 7.75
N TYR A 174 -3.99 -11.23 6.82
CA TYR A 174 -2.70 -11.93 6.84
C TYR A 174 -1.68 -11.14 6.03
N ALA A 175 -0.73 -10.50 6.71
CA ALA A 175 0.26 -9.65 6.07
C ALA A 175 1.55 -10.43 5.79
N VAL A 176 1.78 -10.83 4.54
CA VAL A 176 3.01 -11.48 4.11
C VAL A 176 4.07 -10.41 3.85
N LEU A 177 5.09 -10.38 4.71
CA LEU A 177 6.16 -9.38 4.72
C LEU A 177 7.48 -10.03 4.34
N THR A 178 7.98 -9.73 3.15
CA THR A 178 9.18 -10.39 2.62
C THR A 178 10.47 -9.65 2.99
N ALA A 179 11.48 -10.41 3.44
CA ALA A 179 12.82 -9.90 3.70
C ALA A 179 13.51 -9.42 2.41
N GLY A 180 14.55 -8.61 2.54
CA GLY A 180 15.21 -7.96 1.39
C GLY A 180 15.96 -8.91 0.45
N ASP A 181 16.19 -10.15 0.86
CA ASP A 181 16.84 -11.18 0.04
C ASP A 181 15.84 -12.12 -0.67
N VAL A 182 14.54 -11.79 -0.60
CA VAL A 182 13.46 -12.49 -1.31
C VAL A 182 13.05 -11.67 -2.52
N THR A 183 12.97 -12.33 -3.68
CA THR A 183 12.50 -11.74 -4.94
C THR A 183 11.08 -12.22 -5.21
N GLU A 184 10.10 -11.34 -5.09
CA GLU A 184 8.78 -11.57 -5.69
C GLU A 184 8.87 -11.20 -7.18
N THR A 185 8.49 -12.12 -8.05
CA THR A 185 8.82 -12.14 -9.49
C THR A 185 7.68 -11.66 -10.38
N SER A 186 6.48 -11.49 -9.84
CA SER A 186 5.28 -11.13 -10.61
C SER A 186 5.20 -9.63 -10.87
N GLY A 187 5.84 -8.79 -10.04
CA GLY A 187 5.86 -7.35 -10.27
C GLY A 187 6.40 -6.49 -9.12
N PHE A 188 6.81 -7.07 -7.99
CA PHE A 188 7.46 -6.27 -6.94
C PHE A 188 8.68 -5.54 -7.51
N CYS A 189 8.89 -4.28 -7.08
CA CYS A 189 9.99 -3.43 -7.56
C CYS A 189 9.96 -3.06 -9.07
N SER A 190 8.95 -3.46 -9.83
CA SER A 190 8.83 -3.12 -11.26
C SER A 190 7.45 -2.60 -11.66
N GLN A 191 6.40 -3.07 -11.00
CA GLN A 191 5.00 -2.76 -11.29
C GLN A 191 4.26 -2.25 -10.05
N TYR A 192 4.54 -2.81 -8.88
CA TYR A 192 3.92 -2.45 -7.61
C TYR A 192 4.92 -2.55 -6.44
N CYS A 193 4.52 -1.99 -5.30
CA CYS A 193 5.27 -2.06 -4.05
C CYS A 193 4.61 -2.95 -3.00
N GLY A 194 3.31 -3.20 -3.16
CA GLY A 194 2.48 -4.08 -2.36
C GLY A 194 1.14 -4.31 -3.06
N TRP A 195 0.33 -5.18 -2.49
CA TRP A 195 -1.06 -5.40 -2.89
C TRP A 195 -1.82 -6.16 -1.79
N HIS A 196 -3.14 -6.13 -1.86
CA HIS A 196 -4.02 -6.97 -1.06
C HIS A 196 -5.08 -7.66 -1.94
N THR A 197 -5.68 -8.70 -1.39
CA THR A 197 -6.70 -9.54 -2.03
C THR A 197 -7.37 -10.44 -0.97
N ASP A 198 -8.33 -11.22 -1.41
CA ASP A 198 -8.98 -12.29 -0.68
C ASP A 198 -8.71 -13.67 -1.31
N GLY A 199 -9.06 -14.73 -0.60
CA GLY A 199 -8.94 -16.09 -1.12
C GLY A 199 -9.57 -17.14 -0.23
N THR A 200 -10.02 -18.23 -0.84
CA THR A 200 -10.57 -19.37 -0.10
C THR A 200 -9.44 -20.24 0.45
N ILE A 201 -9.00 -19.96 1.67
CA ILE A 201 -7.93 -20.67 2.36
C ILE A 201 -8.52 -21.43 3.56
N SER A 202 -8.20 -22.72 3.68
CA SER A 202 -8.77 -23.58 4.73
C SER A 202 -10.30 -23.55 4.80
N GLY A 203 -10.98 -23.40 3.65
CA GLY A 203 -12.43 -23.38 3.53
C GLY A 203 -13.10 -22.09 4.03
N LYS A 204 -12.33 -21.02 4.22
CA LYS A 204 -12.81 -19.69 4.60
C LYS A 204 -12.28 -18.64 3.63
N ASP A 205 -13.08 -17.61 3.42
CA ASP A 205 -12.64 -16.40 2.73
C ASP A 205 -11.73 -15.57 3.66
N LEU A 206 -10.43 -15.56 3.36
CA LEU A 206 -9.39 -14.89 4.13
C LEU A 206 -8.79 -13.73 3.34
N LYS A 207 -8.54 -12.62 4.03
CA LYS A 207 -7.99 -11.38 3.49
C LYS A 207 -6.49 -11.39 3.72
N TYR A 208 -5.71 -11.15 2.68
CA TYR A 208 -4.26 -11.15 2.80
C TYR A 208 -3.62 -10.10 1.92
N LEU A 209 -2.41 -9.71 2.30
CA LEU A 209 -1.64 -8.71 1.59
C LEU A 209 -0.18 -9.09 1.50
N PHE A 210 0.49 -8.47 0.54
CA PHE A 210 1.91 -8.55 0.32
C PHE A 210 2.54 -7.16 0.45
N ALA A 211 3.64 -7.09 1.20
CA ALA A 211 4.58 -5.98 1.14
C ALA A 211 6.02 -6.50 1.28
N GLY A 212 6.95 -5.92 0.52
CA GLY A 212 8.36 -6.36 0.55
C GLY A 212 9.32 -5.28 1.03
N LEU A 213 10.44 -5.71 1.61
CA LEU A 213 11.58 -4.82 1.85
C LEU A 213 12.22 -4.44 0.51
N ALA A 214 11.94 -3.20 0.06
CA ALA A 214 12.37 -2.65 -1.23
C ALA A 214 13.87 -2.32 -1.34
N THR A 215 14.74 -3.19 -0.81
CA THR A 215 16.21 -3.03 -0.83
C THR A 215 16.78 -2.97 -2.25
N ALA A 216 16.17 -3.70 -3.19
CA ALA A 216 16.56 -3.72 -4.60
C ALA A 216 16.04 -2.52 -5.41
N CYS A 217 15.03 -1.79 -4.88
CA CYS A 217 14.37 -0.70 -5.60
C CYS A 217 13.97 0.48 -4.68
N PRO A 218 14.90 1.03 -3.87
CA PRO A 218 14.56 2.08 -2.91
C PRO A 218 13.95 3.32 -3.59
N SER A 219 14.39 3.63 -4.82
CA SER A 219 13.85 4.73 -5.60
C SER A 219 12.38 4.56 -6.00
N GLY A 220 11.91 3.32 -6.17
CA GLY A 220 10.57 2.99 -6.63
C GLY A 220 9.55 2.86 -5.51
N CYS A 221 9.95 2.29 -4.37
CA CYS A 221 9.02 1.92 -3.30
C CYS A 221 9.27 2.58 -1.94
N ILE A 222 10.19 3.54 -1.85
CA ILE A 222 10.47 4.29 -0.62
C ILE A 222 10.33 5.79 -0.88
N ALA A 223 9.69 6.50 0.04
CA ALA A 223 9.50 7.94 -0.04
C ALA A 223 10.85 8.66 -0.26
N PRO A 224 10.96 9.61 -1.21
CA PRO A 224 12.24 10.18 -1.61
C PRO A 224 13.03 10.81 -0.46
N ASN A 225 12.32 11.45 0.47
CA ASN A 225 12.93 12.10 1.64
C ASN A 225 13.53 11.10 2.64
N ASN A 226 13.16 9.81 2.56
CA ASN A 226 13.58 8.78 3.50
C ASN A 226 14.42 7.66 2.86
N GLN A 227 14.88 7.82 1.61
CA GLN A 227 15.68 6.80 0.91
C GLN A 227 17.11 6.66 1.43
N LYS A 228 17.64 7.66 2.14
CA LYS A 228 18.99 7.65 2.71
C LYS A 228 18.98 7.50 4.23
N THR A 229 18.07 8.23 4.87
CA THR A 229 17.89 8.23 6.31
C THR A 229 16.40 8.10 6.59
N SER A 230 16.01 7.16 7.42
CA SER A 230 14.60 6.93 7.78
C SER A 230 14.38 7.10 9.28
N PRO A 231 13.13 7.33 9.73
CA PRO A 231 12.86 7.70 11.12
C PRO A 231 13.28 6.63 12.14
N ASN A 232 13.19 5.35 11.78
CA ASN A 232 13.53 4.24 12.67
C ASN A 232 14.91 3.62 12.37
N GLY A 233 15.70 4.23 11.49
CA GLY A 233 17.06 3.79 11.16
C GLY A 233 17.15 2.55 10.27
N ASP A 234 16.02 2.03 9.80
CA ASP A 234 15.96 0.98 8.78
C ASP A 234 15.12 1.46 7.59
N VAL A 235 15.82 1.91 6.55
CA VAL A 235 15.22 2.52 5.35
C VAL A 235 14.23 1.57 4.67
N ALA A 236 14.57 0.28 4.59
CA ALA A 236 13.74 -0.69 3.88
C ALA A 236 12.47 -0.99 4.68
N VAL A 237 12.57 -1.16 6.00
CA VAL A 237 11.39 -1.38 6.85
C VAL A 237 10.50 -0.13 6.88
N ASP A 238 11.06 1.06 7.09
CA ASP A 238 10.28 2.30 7.10
C ASP A 238 9.56 2.56 5.77
N GLY A 239 10.22 2.26 4.64
CA GLY A 239 9.60 2.31 3.32
C GLY A 239 8.45 1.31 3.18
N MET A 240 8.67 0.06 3.59
CA MET A 240 7.63 -0.98 3.58
C MET A 240 6.45 -0.62 4.48
N ILE A 241 6.65 0.07 5.61
CA ILE A 241 5.54 0.50 6.48
C ILE A 241 4.59 1.45 5.75
N SER A 242 5.10 2.31 4.87
CA SER A 242 4.27 3.19 4.03
C SER A 242 3.33 2.42 3.11
N VAL A 243 3.83 1.31 2.56
CA VAL A 243 3.06 0.38 1.70
C VAL A 243 2.12 -0.47 2.55
N LEU A 244 2.58 -1.02 3.67
CA LEU A 244 1.75 -1.80 4.58
C LEU A 244 0.56 -0.99 5.10
N ALA A 245 0.77 0.30 5.41
CA ALA A 245 -0.32 1.20 5.80
C ALA A 245 -1.38 1.32 4.69
N HIS A 246 -0.94 1.51 3.44
CA HIS A 246 -1.79 1.58 2.25
C HIS A 246 -2.64 0.31 2.11
N GLU A 247 -1.99 -0.86 2.11
CA GLU A 247 -2.68 -2.12 1.88
C GLU A 247 -3.63 -2.49 3.04
N ILE A 248 -3.32 -2.11 4.28
CA ILE A 248 -4.23 -2.35 5.42
C ILE A 248 -5.51 -1.52 5.29
N VAL A 249 -5.44 -0.27 4.85
CA VAL A 249 -6.65 0.59 4.75
C VAL A 249 -7.48 0.26 3.51
N GLU A 250 -6.87 -0.22 2.43
CA GLU A 250 -7.63 -0.75 1.29
C GLU A 250 -8.32 -2.06 1.70
N ALA A 251 -7.61 -3.02 2.30
CA ALA A 251 -8.22 -4.25 2.80
C ALA A 251 -9.33 -3.99 3.85
N ALA A 252 -9.23 -2.93 4.64
CA ALA A 252 -10.25 -2.58 5.62
C ALA A 252 -11.53 -2.02 4.96
N SER A 253 -11.38 -1.19 3.93
CA SER A 253 -12.48 -0.53 3.22
C SER A 253 -13.04 -1.33 2.06
N ASP A 254 -12.28 -2.29 1.51
CA ASP A 254 -12.65 -3.16 0.40
C ASP A 254 -12.01 -4.56 0.48
N PRO A 255 -12.32 -5.36 1.53
CA PRO A 255 -11.70 -6.67 1.78
C PRO A 255 -11.87 -7.69 0.64
N ASP A 256 -12.96 -7.62 -0.12
CA ASP A 256 -13.31 -8.56 -1.20
C ASP A 256 -13.26 -7.88 -2.59
N LEU A 257 -12.63 -6.70 -2.66
CA LEU A 257 -12.36 -5.93 -3.88
C LEU A 257 -13.61 -5.50 -4.67
N ASN A 258 -14.75 -5.38 -4.00
CA ASN A 258 -16.07 -5.05 -4.54
C ASN A 258 -16.89 -4.06 -3.67
N ALA A 259 -16.25 -3.32 -2.76
CA ALA A 259 -16.88 -2.40 -1.82
C ALA A 259 -16.63 -0.92 -2.13
N TRP A 260 -15.42 -0.38 -2.02
CA TRP A 260 -15.16 1.07 -2.12
C TRP A 260 -14.07 1.40 -3.13
N TYR A 261 -14.46 1.82 -4.33
CA TYR A 261 -13.55 2.24 -5.40
C TYR A 261 -14.18 3.27 -6.33
N ASP A 262 -13.37 3.97 -7.13
CA ASP A 262 -13.84 4.90 -8.15
C ASP A 262 -14.13 4.21 -9.50
N ALA A 263 -14.66 4.94 -10.50
CA ALA A 263 -14.99 4.35 -11.80
C ALA A 263 -13.78 3.76 -12.58
N SER A 264 -12.55 4.07 -12.18
CA SER A 264 -11.31 3.51 -12.73
C SER A 264 -10.75 2.36 -11.88
N GLY A 265 -11.46 1.96 -10.83
CA GLY A 265 -11.05 0.92 -9.90
C GLY A 265 -10.07 1.39 -8.81
N GLN A 266 -9.81 2.69 -8.68
CA GLN A 266 -8.89 3.20 -7.64
C GLN A 266 -9.57 3.20 -6.27
N GLU A 267 -8.89 2.65 -5.27
CA GLU A 267 -9.33 2.62 -3.87
C GLU A 267 -8.80 3.79 -3.05
N ASN A 268 -9.11 3.83 -1.76
CA ASN A 268 -8.82 4.96 -0.88
C ASN A 268 -7.34 5.35 -0.88
N ALA A 269 -6.43 4.41 -0.65
CA ALA A 269 -5.02 4.73 -0.59
C ALA A 269 -4.41 4.95 -1.99
N ASP A 270 -4.89 4.26 -3.03
CA ASP A 270 -4.53 4.49 -4.43
C ASP A 270 -4.71 5.95 -4.88
N LYS A 271 -5.80 6.62 -4.46
CA LYS A 271 -6.02 8.04 -4.80
C LYS A 271 -4.94 8.96 -4.25
N CYS A 272 -4.27 8.52 -3.19
CA CYS A 272 -3.33 9.30 -2.42
C CYS A 272 -1.91 8.76 -2.49
N ALA A 273 -1.68 7.76 -3.35
CA ALA A 273 -0.40 7.11 -3.51
C ALA A 273 0.71 8.14 -3.74
N TRP A 274 1.81 7.96 -3.01
CA TRP A 274 3.02 8.78 -3.02
C TRP A 274 2.84 10.24 -2.60
N THR A 275 1.70 10.60 -2.00
CA THR A 275 1.49 11.90 -1.35
C THR A 275 1.60 11.73 0.16
N PHE A 276 2.36 12.62 0.82
CA PHE A 276 2.68 12.47 2.25
C PHE A 276 2.11 13.58 3.14
N GLY A 277 1.48 14.59 2.54
CA GLY A 277 0.93 15.74 3.25
C GLY A 277 1.98 16.52 4.02
N THR A 278 1.56 17.10 5.14
CA THR A 278 2.45 17.82 6.04
C THR A 278 3.35 16.85 6.81
N THR A 279 4.67 17.01 6.66
CA THR A 279 5.67 16.22 7.38
C THR A 279 6.35 17.03 8.48
N LYS A 280 6.84 16.33 9.50
CA LYS A 280 7.79 16.79 10.52
C LYS A 280 9.16 16.16 10.27
N THR A 281 10.18 16.66 10.96
CA THR A 281 11.56 16.18 10.86
C THR A 281 11.95 15.48 12.15
N ALA A 282 12.31 14.20 12.06
CA ALA A 282 12.82 13.41 13.17
C ALA A 282 14.21 13.91 13.60
N SER A 283 14.68 13.48 14.77
CA SER A 283 15.99 13.90 15.32
C SER A 283 17.18 13.56 14.42
N ASN A 284 17.05 12.52 13.59
CA ASN A 284 18.05 12.10 12.62
C ASN A 284 17.90 12.78 11.24
N GLY A 285 16.98 13.72 11.08
CA GLY A 285 16.72 14.44 9.84
C GLY A 285 15.74 13.76 8.87
N ALA A 286 15.25 12.55 9.18
CA ALA A 286 14.24 11.89 8.35
C ALA A 286 12.87 12.57 8.44
N ALA A 287 12.06 12.46 7.40
CA ALA A 287 10.69 12.96 7.40
C ALA A 287 9.74 11.94 8.05
N TYR A 288 8.72 12.42 8.77
CA TYR A 288 7.63 11.60 9.32
C TYR A 288 6.33 12.41 9.36
N ASN A 289 5.18 11.75 9.41
CA ASN A 289 3.88 12.42 9.52
C ASN A 289 2.92 11.77 10.51
N VAL A 290 3.25 10.58 11.02
CA VAL A 290 2.52 9.92 12.12
C VAL A 290 3.47 9.41 13.19
N VAL A 291 2.97 9.29 14.42
CA VAL A 291 3.68 8.70 15.55
C VAL A 291 2.84 7.56 16.09
N VAL A 292 3.43 6.35 16.16
CA VAL A 292 2.74 5.15 16.64
C VAL A 292 3.63 4.44 17.65
N GLY A 293 3.12 4.20 18.86
CA GLY A 293 3.89 3.51 19.92
C GLY A 293 5.23 4.16 20.25
N GLY A 294 5.32 5.50 20.14
CA GLY A 294 6.56 6.26 20.37
C GLY A 294 7.59 6.20 19.24
N LYS A 295 7.23 5.62 18.09
CA LYS A 295 8.05 5.61 16.87
C LYS A 295 7.46 6.56 15.82
N ASP A 296 8.34 7.25 15.11
CA ASP A 296 7.98 8.13 13.99
C ASP A 296 7.85 7.30 12.71
N TYR A 297 6.84 7.56 11.88
CA TYR A 297 6.67 6.91 10.57
C TYR A 297 6.27 7.92 9.49
N LEU A 298 6.67 7.64 8.26
CA LEU A 298 6.22 8.37 7.08
C LEU A 298 5.31 7.48 6.23
N ILE A 299 4.00 7.74 6.34
CA ILE A 299 2.98 7.00 5.59
C ILE A 299 2.31 7.91 4.56
N GLN A 300 1.70 7.31 3.55
CA GLN A 300 0.96 8.05 2.53
C GLN A 300 -0.30 8.69 3.15
N GLN A 301 -0.79 9.79 2.57
CA GLN A 301 -2.13 10.29 2.88
C GLN A 301 -3.17 9.22 2.50
N ASN A 302 -4.36 9.32 3.05
CA ASN A 302 -5.47 8.45 2.68
C ASN A 302 -6.66 9.28 2.17
N TRP A 303 -7.46 8.73 1.26
CA TRP A 303 -8.64 9.39 0.74
C TRP A 303 -9.72 9.43 1.81
N ASN A 304 -10.31 10.60 2.05
CA ASN A 304 -11.44 10.73 2.95
C ASN A 304 -12.73 10.68 2.14
N ALA A 305 -13.56 9.65 2.35
CA ALA A 305 -14.78 9.44 1.58
C ALA A 305 -15.83 10.54 1.81
N ALA A 306 -15.78 11.24 2.94
CA ALA A 306 -16.70 12.34 3.23
C ALA A 306 -16.29 13.64 2.51
N THR A 307 -15.00 13.96 2.49
CA THR A 307 -14.49 15.20 1.85
C THR A 307 -14.05 15.00 0.40
N GLN A 308 -13.89 13.76 -0.04
CA GLN A 308 -13.40 13.36 -1.35
C GLN A 308 -12.05 14.02 -1.68
N ALA A 309 -11.11 13.91 -0.74
CA ALA A 309 -9.76 14.44 -0.84
C ALA A 309 -8.76 13.63 -0.01
N CYS A 310 -7.47 13.69 -0.38
CA CYS A 310 -6.40 13.10 0.42
C CYS A 310 -6.14 13.90 1.70
N ALA A 311 -6.03 13.19 2.83
CA ALA A 311 -5.81 13.80 4.13
C ALA A 311 -4.90 12.94 5.04
N LEU A 312 -4.43 13.55 6.15
CA LEU A 312 -3.76 12.87 7.26
C LEU A 312 -4.67 12.69 8.50
N SER A 313 -5.91 13.17 8.41
CA SER A 313 -6.94 13.02 9.43
C SER A 313 -8.33 13.13 8.81
N ALA A 314 -9.32 12.55 9.48
CA ALA A 314 -10.74 12.70 9.13
C ALA A 314 -11.22 14.15 9.22
#